data_AF-A0A851ZS81-F1
#
_entry.id   AF-A0A851ZS81-F1
#
_cell.length_a   1.000
_cell.length_b   1.000
_cell.length_c   1.000
_cell.angle_alpha   90.00
_cell.angle_beta   90.00
_cell.angle_gamma   90.00
#
_symmetry.space_group_name_H-M   'P 1'
#
loop_
_entity.id
_entity.type
_entity.pdbx_description
1 polymer ?
#
loop_
_entity_poly.entity_id
_entity_poly.type
_entity_poly.pdbx_seq_one_letter_code
_entity_poly.pdbx_strand_id
1 'polypeptide(L)'
;VLLVSSSRYPDQWIVPGGGMEPEEEPGGAAVREVYEEAGVKGKLGRLLGIFENQDRKHRTYVYVLTVTEILEDWEDSVNIGRKREWFKVEDAIKVLQCHKPVHAEYLEKLKLSCSPTNGNSVVPPLPDNNSLYVTSAQTSGLPSTVR
;
A
#
# COMPACT_ATOMS: atom_id res chain seq x y z
N VAL A 1 9.32 -4.07 0.62
CA VAL A 1 8.05 -3.35 0.85
C VAL A 1 7.94 -2.96 2.32
N LEU A 2 7.34 -1.82 2.62
CA LEU A 2 7.14 -1.31 3.97
C LEU A 2 5.73 -1.65 4.42
N LEU A 3 5.59 -2.29 5.57
CA LEU A 3 4.30 -2.56 6.20
C LEU A 3 4.20 -1.79 7.50
N VAL A 4 2.98 -1.57 7.95
CA VAL A 4 2.68 -0.96 9.25
C VAL A 4 1.85 -1.90 10.10
N SER A 5 1.94 -1.77 11.43
CA SER A 5 1.10 -2.54 12.34
C SER A 5 -0.37 -2.10 12.20
N SER A 6 -1.32 -3.03 12.29
CA SER A 6 -2.74 -2.72 12.26
C SER A 6 -3.15 -1.99 13.54
N SER A 7 -3.95 -0.92 13.40
CA SER A 7 -4.56 -0.23 14.54
C SER A 7 -5.50 -1.10 15.37
N ARG A 8 -6.14 -2.12 14.75
CA ARG A 8 -7.06 -3.03 15.45
C ARG A 8 -6.36 -4.24 16.08
N TYR A 9 -5.25 -4.66 15.50
CA TYR A 9 -4.49 -5.85 15.91
C TYR A 9 -2.99 -5.52 15.83
N PRO A 10 -2.41 -4.93 16.88
CA PRO A 10 -1.03 -4.39 16.84
C PRO A 10 0.06 -5.41 16.48
N ASP A 11 -0.21 -6.70 16.66
CA ASP A 11 0.71 -7.80 16.32
C ASP A 11 0.60 -8.25 14.84
N GLN A 12 -0.25 -7.60 14.06
CA GLN A 12 -0.50 -7.94 12.66
C GLN A 12 -0.08 -6.80 11.73
N TRP A 13 0.47 -7.16 10.58
CA TRP A 13 0.99 -6.22 9.59
C TRP A 13 -0.02 -5.96 8.48
N ILE A 14 -0.03 -4.74 7.95
CA ILE A 14 -0.86 -4.30 6.83
C ILE A 14 -0.07 -3.42 5.87
N VAL A 15 -0.50 -3.40 4.60
CA VAL A 15 -0.13 -2.37 3.65
C VAL A 15 -0.76 -1.05 4.11
N PRO A 16 -0.01 0.06 4.20
CA PRO A 16 -0.56 1.33 4.62
C PRO A 16 -1.61 1.82 3.62
N GLY A 17 -2.64 2.47 4.15
CA GLY A 17 -3.74 2.96 3.34
C GLY A 17 -5.06 3.10 4.08
N GLY A 18 -5.85 4.04 3.61
CA GLY A 18 -7.09 4.44 4.25
C GLY A 18 -8.09 5.02 3.27
N GLY A 19 -9.08 5.73 3.81
CA GLY A 19 -10.18 6.27 3.04
C GLY A 19 -9.77 7.50 2.24
N MET A 20 -10.32 7.65 1.05
CA MET A 20 -10.25 8.90 0.30
C MET A 20 -11.14 9.95 0.98
N GLU A 21 -10.61 11.15 1.11
CA GLU A 21 -11.38 12.33 1.53
C GLU A 21 -12.27 12.84 0.39
N PRO A 22 -13.32 13.63 0.69
CA PRO A 22 -14.11 14.29 -0.35
C PRO A 22 -13.23 15.11 -1.29
N GLU A 23 -13.44 14.98 -2.60
CA GLU A 23 -12.69 15.68 -3.65
C GLU A 23 -11.19 15.31 -3.75
N GLU A 24 -10.74 14.30 -2.99
CA GLU A 24 -9.37 13.82 -3.05
C GLU A 24 -9.17 12.85 -4.22
N GLU A 25 -8.11 13.06 -4.99
CA GLU A 25 -7.70 12.13 -6.04
C GLU A 25 -7.07 10.87 -5.41
N PRO A 26 -7.27 9.66 -5.97
CA PRO A 26 -6.76 8.42 -5.36
C PRO A 26 -5.25 8.41 -5.12
N GLY A 27 -4.48 9.08 -5.99
CA GLY A 27 -3.04 9.23 -5.82
C GLY A 27 -2.67 10.17 -4.66
N GLY A 28 -3.46 11.23 -4.46
CA GLY A 28 -3.30 12.15 -3.31
C GLY A 28 -3.55 11.43 -1.99
N ALA A 29 -4.66 10.70 -1.92
CA ALA A 29 -5.00 9.84 -0.77
C ALA A 29 -3.86 8.85 -0.46
N ALA A 30 -3.35 8.15 -1.48
CA ALA A 30 -2.28 7.19 -1.29
C ALA A 30 -0.97 7.82 -0.76
N VAL A 31 -0.69 9.08 -1.09
CA VAL A 31 0.48 9.82 -0.57
C VAL A 31 0.24 10.32 0.86
N ARG A 32 -0.95 10.86 1.14
CA ARG A 32 -1.34 11.30 2.50
C ARG A 32 -1.29 10.13 3.48
N GLU A 33 -1.89 9.00 3.12
CA GLU A 33 -1.97 7.82 3.98
C GLU A 33 -0.59 7.24 4.34
N VAL A 34 0.38 7.19 3.40
CA VAL A 34 1.74 6.71 3.76
C VAL A 34 2.48 7.69 4.65
N TYR A 35 2.17 8.98 4.53
CA TYR A 35 2.77 10.00 5.37
C TYR A 35 2.23 9.87 6.80
N GLU A 36 0.91 9.75 6.95
CA GLU A 36 0.21 9.65 8.24
C GLU A 36 0.44 8.30 8.93
N GLU A 37 0.36 7.19 8.21
CA GLU A 37 0.44 5.85 8.81
C GLU A 37 1.87 5.30 8.91
N ALA A 38 2.73 5.63 7.94
CA ALA A 38 4.08 5.06 7.83
C ALA A 38 5.20 6.07 8.01
N GLY A 39 4.90 7.38 8.07
CA GLY A 39 5.92 8.42 8.25
C GLY A 39 6.93 8.48 7.10
N VAL A 40 6.49 8.25 5.86
CA VAL A 40 7.37 8.29 4.70
C VAL A 40 6.89 9.28 3.65
N LYS A 41 7.84 9.89 2.95
CA LYS A 41 7.59 10.64 1.71
C LYS A 41 8.28 9.96 0.56
N GLY A 42 7.75 10.14 -0.63
CA GLY A 42 8.33 9.55 -1.81
C GLY A 42 7.71 10.02 -3.11
N LYS A 43 8.28 9.52 -4.20
CA LYS A 43 7.75 9.72 -5.53
C LYS A 43 6.65 8.70 -5.79
N LEU A 44 5.42 9.16 -5.95
CA LEU A 44 4.32 8.32 -6.41
C LEU A 44 4.61 7.83 -7.83
N GLY A 45 4.52 6.53 -8.02
CA GLY A 45 4.73 5.83 -9.28
C GLY A 45 3.42 5.40 -9.92
N ARG A 46 3.45 4.27 -10.62
CA ARG A 46 2.29 3.75 -11.35
C ARG A 46 1.18 3.27 -10.42
N LEU A 47 -0.07 3.35 -10.90
CA LEU A 47 -1.17 2.57 -10.36
C LEU A 47 -0.90 1.08 -10.64
N LEU A 48 -0.74 0.29 -9.59
CA LEU A 48 -0.56 -1.16 -9.66
C LEU A 48 -1.88 -1.86 -10.01
N GLY A 49 -2.99 -1.32 -9.52
CA GLY A 49 -4.31 -1.81 -9.86
C GLY A 49 -5.40 -1.27 -8.97
N ILE A 50 -6.62 -1.61 -9.33
CA ILE A 50 -7.82 -1.37 -8.54
C ILE A 50 -8.28 -2.74 -8.03
N PHE A 51 -8.42 -2.85 -6.71
CA PHE A 51 -8.81 -4.08 -6.04
C PHE A 51 -10.15 -3.86 -5.35
N GLU A 52 -11.14 -4.66 -5.74
CA GLU A 52 -12.49 -4.58 -5.17
C GLU A 52 -12.67 -5.65 -4.11
N ASN A 53 -12.99 -5.23 -2.91
CA ASN A 53 -13.45 -6.13 -1.86
C ASN A 53 -14.98 -6.20 -1.93
N GLN A 54 -15.52 -7.27 -2.52
CA GLN A 54 -16.96 -7.44 -2.73
C GLN A 54 -17.73 -7.52 -1.40
N ASP A 55 -17.14 -8.12 -0.37
CA ASP A 55 -17.77 -8.26 0.94
C ASP A 55 -17.99 -6.90 1.62
N ARG A 56 -17.03 -5.98 1.42
CA ARG A 56 -17.07 -4.63 2.01
C ARG A 56 -17.56 -3.56 1.04
N LYS A 57 -17.78 -3.89 -0.23
CA LYS A 57 -18.05 -2.95 -1.33
C LYS A 57 -17.04 -1.81 -1.41
N HIS A 58 -15.79 -2.08 -1.02
CA HIS A 58 -14.71 -1.10 -1.07
C HIS A 58 -13.90 -1.29 -2.34
N ARG A 59 -13.60 -0.18 -3.02
CA ARG A 59 -12.66 -0.15 -4.14
C ARG A 59 -11.36 0.47 -3.67
N THR A 60 -10.26 -0.23 -3.88
CA THR A 60 -8.95 0.16 -3.40
C THR A 60 -8.01 0.43 -4.57
N TYR A 61 -7.58 1.68 -4.74
CA TYR A 61 -6.56 2.08 -5.69
C TYR A 61 -5.19 1.85 -5.07
N VAL A 62 -4.40 0.99 -5.69
CA VAL A 62 -3.10 0.60 -5.14
C VAL A 62 -2.01 1.17 -6.03
N TYR A 63 -1.12 1.97 -5.46
CA TYR A 63 -0.01 2.60 -6.17
C TYR A 63 1.33 2.04 -5.72
N VAL A 64 2.29 2.08 -6.65
CA VAL A 64 3.69 1.92 -6.29
C VAL A 64 4.23 3.28 -5.87
N LEU A 65 4.89 3.37 -4.72
CA LEU A 65 5.61 4.58 -4.29
C LEU A 65 7.09 4.22 -4.15
N THR A 66 7.97 5.19 -4.41
CA THR A 66 9.42 5.09 -4.14
C THR A 66 9.76 6.08 -3.04
N VAL A 67 10.05 5.58 -1.84
CA VAL A 67 10.44 6.37 -0.66
C VAL A 67 11.70 7.16 -0.95
N THR A 68 11.65 8.44 -0.62
CA THR A 68 12.78 9.37 -0.69
C THR A 68 13.17 9.89 0.69
N GLU A 69 12.25 9.85 1.66
CA GLU A 69 12.46 10.35 3.01
C GLU A 69 11.69 9.50 4.01
N ILE A 70 12.30 9.24 5.17
CA ILE A 70 11.74 8.49 6.29
C ILE A 70 11.78 9.41 7.51
N LEU A 71 10.62 9.74 8.06
CA LEU A 71 10.48 10.57 9.25
C LEU A 71 10.74 9.75 10.51
N GLU A 72 11.47 10.28 11.49
CA GLU A 72 11.69 9.61 12.78
C GLU A 72 10.38 9.52 13.58
N ASP A 73 9.70 10.66 13.72
CA ASP A 73 8.38 10.78 14.32
C ASP A 73 7.32 11.06 13.25
N TRP A 74 6.17 10.39 13.36
CA TRP A 74 5.04 10.60 12.46
C TRP A 74 3.72 10.39 13.21
N GLU A 75 2.63 10.88 12.61
CA GLU A 75 1.34 11.01 13.27
C GLU A 75 0.87 9.74 13.96
N ASP A 76 0.75 8.62 13.24
CA ASP A 76 0.28 7.36 13.83
C ASP A 76 1.26 6.71 14.82
N SER A 77 2.57 6.95 14.67
CA SER A 77 3.53 6.48 15.68
C SER A 77 3.28 7.17 17.00
N VAL A 78 3.14 8.50 16.98
CA VAL A 78 2.98 9.31 18.18
C VAL A 78 1.59 9.13 18.80
N ASN A 79 0.54 9.08 17.96
CA ASN A 79 -0.83 9.06 18.44
C ASN A 79 -1.30 7.67 18.88
N ILE A 80 -0.91 6.61 18.18
CA ILE A 80 -1.42 5.25 18.43
C ILE A 80 -0.32 4.19 18.59
N GLY A 81 0.96 4.59 18.59
CA GLY A 81 2.07 3.65 18.72
C GLY A 81 2.25 2.74 17.50
N ARG A 82 1.82 3.18 16.31
CA ARG A 82 1.93 2.39 15.09
C ARG A 82 3.40 2.13 14.76
N LYS A 83 3.71 0.88 14.45
CA LYS A 83 5.05 0.44 14.04
C LYS A 83 5.12 0.35 12.53
N ARG A 84 6.31 0.49 11.98
CA ARG A 84 6.61 0.23 10.56
C ARG A 84 7.83 -0.67 10.45
N GLU A 85 7.83 -1.58 9.48
CA GLU A 85 8.96 -2.47 9.24
C GLU A 85 9.09 -2.85 7.76
N TRP A 86 10.33 -3.08 7.36
CA TRP A 86 10.73 -3.45 6.03
C TRP A 86 10.70 -4.95 5.83
N PHE A 87 9.94 -5.40 4.85
CA PHE A 87 9.82 -6.80 4.50
C PHE A 87 10.30 -7.06 3.07
N LYS A 88 10.90 -8.24 2.86
CA LYS A 88 10.97 -8.82 1.52
C LYS A 88 9.55 -9.09 1.03
N VAL A 89 9.33 -8.97 -0.29
CA VAL A 89 7.98 -9.10 -0.85
C VAL A 89 7.37 -10.48 -0.54
N GLU A 90 8.20 -11.53 -0.58
CA GLU A 90 7.82 -12.91 -0.24
C GLU A 90 7.34 -13.03 1.21
N ASP A 91 8.05 -12.40 2.15
CA ASP A 91 7.74 -12.52 3.57
C ASP A 91 6.54 -11.64 3.94
N ALA A 92 6.43 -10.47 3.30
CA ALA A 92 5.25 -9.61 3.38
C ALA A 92 3.98 -10.34 2.94
N ILE A 93 4.03 -11.08 1.83
CA ILE A 93 2.89 -11.90 1.36
C ILE A 93 2.47 -12.90 2.43
N LYS A 94 3.42 -13.65 3.02
CA LYS A 94 3.13 -14.66 4.04
C LYS A 94 2.46 -14.06 5.27
N VAL A 95 2.97 -12.93 5.79
CA VAL A 95 2.38 -12.31 6.99
C VAL A 95 1.00 -11.70 6.70
N LEU A 96 0.77 -11.19 5.48
CA LEU A 96 -0.50 -10.62 5.07
C LEU A 96 -1.57 -11.69 4.80
N GLN A 97 -1.22 -12.83 4.21
CA GLN A 97 -2.17 -13.91 3.87
C GLN A 97 -2.99 -14.38 5.07
N CYS A 98 -2.41 -14.39 6.27
CA CYS A 98 -3.09 -14.85 7.50
C CYS A 98 -4.24 -13.93 7.96
N HIS A 99 -4.19 -12.63 7.66
CA HIS A 99 -5.14 -11.66 8.26
C HIS A 99 -5.72 -10.61 7.29
N LYS A 100 -5.01 -10.33 6.20
CA LYS A 100 -5.39 -9.41 5.12
C LYS A 100 -5.02 -10.03 3.76
N PRO A 101 -5.71 -11.11 3.34
CA PRO A 101 -5.40 -11.79 2.07
C PRO A 101 -5.48 -10.84 0.87
N VAL A 102 -6.41 -9.89 0.86
CA VAL A 102 -6.51 -8.85 -0.19
C VAL A 102 -5.23 -8.00 -0.28
N HIS A 103 -4.57 -7.70 0.85
CA HIS A 103 -3.30 -6.97 0.82
C HIS A 103 -2.16 -7.83 0.26
N ALA A 104 -2.21 -9.15 0.47
CA ALA A 104 -1.25 -10.08 -0.13
C ALA A 104 -1.40 -10.12 -1.67
N GLU A 105 -2.62 -10.08 -2.19
CA GLU A 105 -2.90 -10.01 -3.63
C GLU A 105 -2.24 -8.78 -4.29
N TYR A 106 -2.14 -7.66 -3.57
CA TYR A 106 -1.45 -6.46 -4.07
C TYR A 106 0.02 -6.79 -4.38
N LEU A 107 0.68 -7.48 -3.47
CA LEU A 107 2.09 -7.83 -3.58
C LEU A 107 2.34 -8.97 -4.57
N GLU A 108 1.40 -9.91 -4.68
CA GLU A 108 1.44 -10.93 -5.73
C GLU A 108 1.34 -10.30 -7.12
N LYS A 109 0.43 -9.34 -7.31
CA LYS A 109 0.35 -8.57 -8.55
C LYS A 109 1.62 -7.75 -8.82
N LEU A 110 2.23 -7.17 -7.79
CA LEU A 110 3.51 -6.48 -7.91
C LEU A 110 4.60 -7.41 -8.46
N LYS A 111 4.71 -8.64 -7.92
CA LYS A 111 5.68 -9.64 -8.38
C LYS A 111 5.48 -10.03 -9.84
N LEU A 112 4.24 -10.30 -10.23
CA LEU A 112 3.92 -10.66 -11.61
C LEU A 112 4.28 -9.53 -12.58
N SER A 113 4.11 -8.28 -12.16
CA SER A 113 4.47 -7.11 -12.98
C SER A 113 5.98 -6.84 -13.09
N CYS A 114 6.82 -7.53 -12.31
CA CYS A 114 8.29 -7.42 -12.33
C CYS A 114 8.97 -8.62 -12.99
N SER A 115 8.22 -9.66 -13.34
CA SER A 115 8.77 -10.82 -14.05
C SER A 115 9.04 -10.41 -15.51
N PRO A 116 10.28 -10.53 -16.02
CA PRO A 116 10.57 -10.23 -17.41
C PRO A 116 9.82 -11.26 -18.26
N THR A 117 8.76 -10.83 -18.95
CA THR A 117 8.24 -11.58 -20.08
C THR A 117 9.36 -11.65 -21.12
N ASN A 118 9.80 -12.88 -21.43
CA ASN A 118 10.69 -13.18 -22.54
C ASN A 118 10.19 -12.49 -23.82
N GLY A 119 10.83 -11.37 -24.17
CA GLY A 119 10.51 -10.59 -25.36
C GLY A 119 11.47 -9.40 -25.43
N ASN A 120 12.51 -9.55 -26.26
CA ASN A 120 13.53 -8.55 -26.57
C ASN A 120 13.04 -7.09 -26.47
N SER A 121 13.53 -6.33 -25.49
CA SER A 121 13.74 -4.89 -25.60
C SER A 121 14.68 -4.41 -24.50
N VAL A 122 15.72 -3.70 -24.93
CA VAL A 122 16.76 -3.09 -24.11
C VAL A 122 16.13 -2.00 -23.23
N VAL A 123 16.25 -2.14 -21.90
CA VAL A 123 15.89 -1.11 -20.91
C VAL A 123 16.96 -1.10 -19.79
N PRO A 124 17.40 0.08 -19.31
CA PRO A 124 18.52 0.23 -18.37
C PRO A 124 18.24 -0.37 -16.98
N PRO A 125 19.30 -0.58 -16.15
CA PRO A 125 19.21 -1.42 -14.96
C PRO A 125 18.21 -0.87 -13.94
N LEU A 126 17.41 -1.78 -13.39
CA LEU A 126 16.46 -1.54 -12.30
C LEU A 126 17.18 -0.91 -11.10
N PRO A 127 16.53 0.01 -10.36
CA PRO A 127 17.04 0.44 -9.07
C PRO A 127 17.00 -0.74 -8.10
N ASP A 128 17.98 -0.78 -7.20
CA ASP A 128 18.19 -1.84 -6.23
C ASP A 128 16.89 -2.28 -5.52
N ASN A 129 16.85 -3.57 -5.18
CA ASN A 129 15.71 -4.36 -4.71
C ASN A 129 15.01 -3.85 -3.41
N ASN A 130 15.40 -2.67 -2.93
CA ASN A 130 14.91 -2.05 -1.71
C ASN A 130 13.94 -0.90 -1.93
N SER A 131 13.62 -0.46 -3.17
CA SER A 131 12.93 0.82 -3.43
C SER A 131 11.45 0.76 -3.82
N LEU A 132 10.80 -0.42 -3.77
CA LEU A 132 9.41 -0.60 -4.20
C LEU A 132 8.45 -0.75 -3.01
N TYR A 133 7.51 0.20 -2.89
CA TYR A 133 6.41 0.18 -1.92
C TYR A 133 5.08 0.07 -2.60
N VAL A 134 4.13 -0.50 -1.88
CA VAL A 134 2.73 -0.56 -2.28
C VAL A 134 1.97 0.25 -1.23
N THR A 135 1.18 1.21 -1.69
CA THR A 135 0.25 1.99 -0.87
C THR A 135 -1.13 1.88 -1.47
N SER A 136 -2.16 2.07 -0.66
CA SER A 136 -3.55 1.87 -1.05
C SER A 136 -4.45 3.02 -0.62
N ALA A 137 -5.41 3.39 -1.45
CA ALA A 137 -6.44 4.38 -1.16
C ALA A 137 -7.82 3.78 -1.44
N GLN A 138 -8.74 3.89 -0.49
CA GLN A 138 -10.05 3.24 -0.54
C GLN A 138 -11.15 4.26 -0.78
N THR A 139 -12.07 3.97 -1.70
CA THR A 139 -13.32 4.73 -1.78
C THR A 139 -14.19 4.41 -0.57
N SER A 140 -14.71 5.42 0.10
CA SER A 140 -15.79 5.23 1.06
C SER A 140 -17.01 4.65 0.32
N GLY A 141 -17.56 3.55 0.83
CA GLY A 141 -18.79 2.99 0.30
C GLY A 141 -19.90 4.04 0.41
N LEU A 142 -20.60 4.31 -0.69
CA LEU A 142 -21.80 5.15 -0.67
C LEU A 142 -22.74 4.64 0.44
N PRO A 143 -23.35 5.52 1.26
CA PRO A 143 -24.50 5.09 2.04
C PRO A 143 -25.55 4.61 1.04
N SER A 144 -26.07 3.40 1.25
CA SER A 144 -27.29 2.96 0.57
C SER A 144 -28.38 3.99 0.86
N THR A 145 -28.66 4.87 -0.11
CA THR A 145 -29.85 5.70 -0.07
C THR A 145 -31.06 4.77 -0.08
N VAL A 146 -31.79 4.83 1.02
CA VAL A 146 -33.14 4.32 1.20
C VAL A 146 -34.04 4.86 0.07
N ARG A 147 -34.56 4.01 -0.82
CA ARG A 147 -35.92 3.44 -0.75
C ARG A 147 -36.21 2.53 -1.94
#